data_AF-A0A4R5I598-F1
#
_entry.id   AF-A0A4R5I598-F1
#
_cell.length_a   1.000
_cell.length_b   1.000
_cell.length_c   1.000
_cell.angle_alpha   90.00
_cell.angle_beta   90.00
_cell.angle_gamma   90.00
#
_symmetry.space_group_name_H-M   'P 1'
#
loop_
_entity.id
_entity.type
_entity.pdbx_description
1 polymer ?
#
loop_
_entity_poly.entity_id
_entity_poly.type
_entity_poly.pdbx_seq_one_letter_code
_entity_poly.pdbx_strand_id
1 'polypeptide(L)'
;MEAVARLRAVGYHVDCDEDFDTDRRPVHNLPLGATVAHLAQRIREATTTWDAAGVLTELTASHDGVLAALEEVLIATTEFHDGLGDAADPHIARRLRYLADERLRAIRSDLSDTRNALADRHVPHPGRSICAEEVPATERERSAVCACPPPPRIAPAPPPPPVAAGLRR
;
A
#
# COMPACT_ATOMS: atom_id res chain seq x y z
N MET A 1 -25.37 -15.09 11.87
CA MET A 1 -24.40 -16.01 11.24
C MET A 1 -23.64 -15.36 10.08
N GLU A 2 -24.32 -14.72 9.11
CA GLU A 2 -23.65 -14.17 7.91
C GLU A 2 -22.62 -13.04 8.18
N ALA A 3 -22.85 -12.20 9.20
CA ALA A 3 -21.92 -11.12 9.55
C ALA A 3 -20.55 -11.63 10.05
N VAL A 4 -20.54 -12.64 10.92
CA VAL A 4 -19.29 -13.26 11.44
C VAL A 4 -18.51 -13.94 10.32
N ALA A 5 -19.21 -14.71 9.46
CA ALA A 5 -18.63 -15.35 8.29
C ALA A 5 -18.00 -14.33 7.31
N ARG A 6 -18.65 -13.17 7.11
CA ARG A 6 -18.11 -12.07 6.31
C ARG A 6 -16.86 -11.44 6.92
N LEU A 7 -16.87 -11.15 8.21
CA LEU A 7 -15.70 -10.54 8.88
C LEU A 7 -14.49 -11.47 8.91
N ARG A 8 -14.69 -12.76 9.26
CA ARG A 8 -13.60 -13.75 9.28
C ARG A 8 -12.97 -13.96 7.91
N ALA A 9 -13.79 -13.97 6.88
CA ALA A 9 -13.28 -14.18 5.53
C ALA A 9 -12.57 -12.95 4.93
N VAL A 10 -12.65 -11.80 5.60
CA VAL A 10 -11.80 -10.63 5.35
C VAL A 10 -10.52 -10.65 6.19
N GLY A 11 -10.33 -11.67 7.03
CA GLY A 11 -9.14 -11.86 7.86
C GLY A 11 -9.20 -11.19 9.24
N TYR A 12 -10.37 -10.67 9.65
CA TYR A 12 -10.56 -10.25 11.03
C TYR A 12 -10.70 -11.46 11.95
N HIS A 13 -10.00 -11.42 13.08
CA HIS A 13 -10.25 -12.35 14.17
C HIS A 13 -11.52 -11.89 14.91
N VAL A 14 -12.54 -12.75 14.94
CA VAL A 14 -13.81 -12.49 15.61
C VAL A 14 -14.14 -13.69 16.47
N ASP A 15 -14.13 -13.46 17.78
CA ASP A 15 -14.70 -14.38 18.76
C ASP A 15 -16.23 -14.35 18.63
N CYS A 16 -16.85 -15.52 18.50
CA CYS A 16 -18.30 -15.66 18.42
C CYS A 16 -18.75 -16.91 19.16
N ASP A 17 -19.98 -16.89 19.67
CA ASP A 17 -20.61 -18.07 20.26
C ASP A 17 -20.79 -19.18 19.21
N GLU A 18 -20.89 -20.43 19.67
CA GLU A 18 -20.99 -21.62 18.80
C GLU A 18 -22.18 -21.53 17.83
N ASP A 19 -23.30 -20.92 18.23
CA ASP A 19 -24.49 -20.70 17.39
C ASP A 19 -24.22 -19.80 16.17
N PHE A 20 -23.11 -19.05 16.18
CA PHE A 20 -22.69 -18.18 15.09
C PHE A 20 -21.44 -18.70 14.36
N ASP A 21 -20.83 -19.78 14.84
CA ASP A 21 -19.69 -20.42 14.22
C ASP A 21 -20.15 -21.21 12.99
N THR A 22 -19.62 -20.85 11.82
CA THR A 22 -20.08 -21.41 10.55
C THR A 22 -18.92 -21.59 9.59
N ASP A 23 -18.87 -22.77 8.95
CA ASP A 23 -17.88 -23.10 7.92
C ASP A 23 -18.13 -22.38 6.59
N ARG A 24 -19.22 -21.61 6.48
CA ARG A 24 -19.53 -20.84 5.28
C ARG A 24 -18.44 -19.78 5.06
N ARG A 25 -17.74 -19.90 3.95
CA ARG A 25 -16.90 -18.85 3.38
C ARG A 25 -17.58 -18.31 2.13
N PRO A 26 -18.46 -17.31 2.25
CA PRO A 26 -19.00 -16.63 1.06
C PRO A 26 -17.86 -16.17 0.15
N VAL A 27 -18.13 -15.97 -1.14
CA VAL A 27 -17.16 -15.30 -2.02
C VAL A 27 -17.07 -13.86 -1.54
N HIS A 28 -15.94 -13.47 -0.97
CA HIS A 28 -15.73 -12.11 -0.49
C HIS A 28 -14.88 -11.35 -1.49
N ASN A 29 -15.48 -10.29 -2.03
CA ASN A 29 -14.67 -9.15 -2.41
C ASN A 29 -14.13 -8.56 -1.10
N LEU A 30 -12.81 -8.35 -1.01
CA LEU A 30 -12.24 -7.61 0.12
C LEU A 30 -13.00 -6.28 0.27
N PRO A 31 -13.33 -5.83 1.50
CA PRO A 31 -13.79 -4.47 1.72
C PRO A 31 -12.80 -3.51 1.07
N LEU A 32 -13.30 -2.40 0.53
CA LEU A 32 -12.47 -1.44 -0.21
C LEU A 32 -11.20 -1.06 0.55
N GLY A 33 -11.31 -0.80 1.86
CA GLY A 33 -10.13 -0.50 2.70
C GLY A 33 -9.10 -1.63 2.75
N ALA A 34 -9.54 -2.89 2.76
CA ALA A 34 -8.65 -4.04 2.68
C ALA A 34 -8.03 -4.18 1.28
N THR A 35 -8.80 -3.91 0.21
CA THR A 35 -8.28 -3.89 -1.18
C THR A 35 -7.21 -2.82 -1.35
N VAL A 36 -7.41 -1.62 -0.81
CA VAL A 36 -6.41 -0.54 -0.82
C VAL A 36 -5.19 -0.92 0.04
N ALA A 37 -5.40 -1.52 1.22
CA ALA A 37 -4.31 -2.00 2.07
C ALA A 37 -3.48 -3.11 1.39
N HIS A 38 -4.11 -3.94 0.57
CA HIS A 38 -3.44 -4.97 -0.22
C HIS A 38 -2.46 -4.39 -1.26
N LEU A 39 -2.69 -3.17 -1.76
CA LEU A 39 -1.73 -2.47 -2.63
C LEU A 39 -0.39 -2.25 -1.92
N ALA A 40 -0.42 -1.90 -0.64
CA ALA A 40 0.80 -1.75 0.15
C ALA A 40 1.55 -3.08 0.30
N GLN A 41 0.82 -4.20 0.40
CA GLN A 41 1.42 -5.54 0.43
C GLN A 41 2.06 -5.89 -0.91
N ARG A 42 1.37 -5.63 -2.03
CA ARG A 42 1.92 -5.85 -3.37
C ARG A 42 3.17 -5.03 -3.64
N ILE A 43 3.24 -3.79 -3.16
CA ILE A 43 4.47 -2.98 -3.23
C ILE A 43 5.59 -3.60 -2.36
N ARG A 44 5.28 -4.18 -1.20
CA ARG A 44 6.27 -4.89 -0.36
C ARG A 44 6.77 -6.18 -1.00
N GLU A 45 5.97 -6.83 -1.83
CA GLU A 45 6.31 -8.06 -2.54
C GLU A 45 6.96 -7.80 -3.91
N ALA A 46 6.76 -6.62 -4.49
CA ALA A 46 7.32 -6.25 -5.79
C ALA A 46 8.83 -6.51 -5.86
N THR A 47 9.21 -7.32 -6.84
CA THR A 47 10.60 -7.72 -7.10
C THR A 47 11.28 -6.85 -8.14
N THR A 48 10.52 -6.08 -8.93
CA THR A 48 11.05 -5.12 -9.91
C THR A 48 10.47 -3.73 -9.70
N THR A 49 11.15 -2.70 -10.21
CA THR A 49 10.60 -1.33 -10.20
C THR A 49 9.37 -1.21 -11.09
N TRP A 50 9.26 -2.03 -12.13
CA TRP A 50 8.08 -2.12 -12.98
C TRP A 50 6.86 -2.65 -12.23
N ASP A 51 7.02 -3.71 -11.43
CA ASP A 51 5.92 -4.25 -10.61
C ASP A 51 5.40 -3.20 -9.61
N ALA A 52 6.33 -2.51 -8.94
CA ALA A 52 5.98 -1.43 -8.01
C ALA A 52 5.26 -0.27 -8.70
N ALA A 53 5.72 0.14 -9.89
CA ALA A 53 5.05 1.16 -10.71
C ALA A 53 3.66 0.71 -11.17
N GLY A 54 3.51 -0.57 -11.51
CA GLY A 54 2.21 -1.18 -11.83
C GLY A 54 1.20 -1.01 -10.70
N VAL A 55 1.61 -1.31 -9.45
CA VAL A 55 0.73 -1.12 -8.28
C VAL A 55 0.42 0.36 -8.03
N LEU A 56 1.40 1.27 -8.19
CA LEU A 56 1.17 2.70 -8.04
C LEU A 56 0.22 3.28 -9.11
N THR A 57 0.10 2.63 -10.27
CA THR A 57 -0.90 3.00 -11.29
C THR A 57 -2.32 2.90 -10.73
N GLU A 58 -2.62 1.86 -9.95
CA GLU A 58 -3.96 1.67 -9.34
C GLU A 58 -4.31 2.77 -8.33
N LEU A 59 -3.31 3.39 -7.69
CA LEU A 59 -3.52 4.54 -6.81
C LEU A 59 -3.71 5.86 -7.59
N THR A 60 -2.98 6.01 -8.70
CA THR A 60 -2.77 7.30 -9.38
C THR A 60 -3.51 7.45 -10.71
N ALA A 61 -4.22 6.42 -11.17
CA ALA A 61 -5.01 6.49 -12.40
C ALA A 61 -6.01 7.65 -12.34
N SER A 62 -6.11 8.41 -13.44
CA SER A 62 -6.75 9.73 -13.44
C SER A 62 -8.24 9.72 -13.11
N HIS A 63 -8.96 8.63 -13.35
CA HIS A 63 -10.43 8.57 -13.21
C HIS A 63 -10.89 7.43 -12.31
N ASP A 64 -10.25 6.26 -12.40
CA ASP A 64 -10.57 5.05 -11.66
C ASP A 64 -9.55 4.72 -10.55
N GLY A 65 -8.56 5.60 -10.35
CA GLY A 65 -7.58 5.47 -9.28
C GLY A 65 -8.17 5.80 -7.92
N VAL A 66 -7.57 5.22 -6.87
CA VAL A 66 -8.01 5.43 -5.47
C VAL A 66 -8.03 6.92 -5.09
N LEU A 67 -7.06 7.72 -5.56
CA LEU A 67 -7.02 9.15 -5.27
C LEU A 67 -8.09 9.94 -6.03
N ALA A 68 -8.47 9.52 -7.24
CA ALA A 68 -9.57 10.15 -7.98
C ALA A 68 -10.90 9.86 -7.28
N ALA A 69 -11.13 8.61 -6.85
CA ALA A 69 -12.32 8.26 -6.08
C ALA A 69 -12.42 9.02 -4.74
N LEU A 70 -11.28 9.29 -4.07
CA LEU A 70 -11.26 10.10 -2.85
C LEU A 70 -11.59 11.58 -3.13
N GLU A 71 -11.18 12.12 -4.27
CA GLU A 71 -11.53 13.48 -4.72
C GLU A 71 -13.06 13.62 -4.84
N GLU A 72 -13.72 12.65 -5.49
CA GLU A 72 -15.18 12.59 -5.62
C GLU A 72 -15.90 12.51 -4.27
N VAL A 73 -15.37 11.74 -3.30
CA VAL A 73 -15.93 11.68 -1.94
C VAL A 73 -15.86 13.06 -1.26
N LEU A 74 -14.76 13.79 -1.42
CA LEU A 74 -14.61 15.15 -0.85
C LEU A 74 -15.55 16.15 -1.52
N ILE A 75 -15.76 16.04 -2.83
CA ILE A 75 -16.71 16.88 -3.58
C ILE A 75 -18.13 16.62 -3.10
N ALA A 76 -18.57 15.36 -3.05
CA ALA A 76 -19.90 15.00 -2.56
C ALA A 76 -20.13 15.45 -1.11
N THR A 77 -19.10 15.36 -0.25
CA THR A 77 -19.18 15.83 1.15
C THR A 77 -19.28 17.36 1.21
N THR A 78 -18.62 18.07 0.30
CA THR A 78 -18.73 19.53 0.17
C THR A 78 -20.16 19.93 -0.18
N GLU A 79 -20.74 19.30 -1.20
CA GLU A 79 -22.12 19.54 -1.64
C GLU A 79 -23.13 19.25 -0.52
N PHE A 80 -22.88 18.19 0.26
CA PHE A 80 -23.68 17.87 1.43
C PHE A 80 -23.68 19.01 2.47
N HIS A 81 -22.51 19.55 2.81
CA HIS A 81 -22.42 20.69 3.73
C HIS A 81 -23.07 21.96 3.18
N ASP A 82 -22.94 22.24 1.88
CA ASP A 82 -23.59 23.40 1.27
C ASP A 82 -25.13 23.37 1.43
N GLY A 83 -25.73 22.17 1.61
CA GLY A 83 -27.16 21.97 1.82
C GLY A 83 -27.67 21.96 3.27
N LEU A 84 -26.78 22.01 4.28
CA LEU A 84 -27.16 21.87 5.70
C LEU A 84 -27.65 23.19 6.35
N GLY A 85 -27.13 24.34 5.91
CA GLY A 85 -27.62 25.66 6.29
C GLY A 85 -27.19 26.19 7.67
N ASP A 86 -26.27 25.52 8.38
CA ASP A 86 -25.65 26.05 9.60
C ASP A 86 -24.58 27.11 9.24
N ALA A 87 -24.30 28.02 10.18
CA ALA A 87 -23.33 29.09 10.02
C ALA A 87 -21.90 28.58 9.79
N ALA A 88 -21.57 27.38 10.27
CA ALA A 88 -20.25 26.77 10.11
C ALA A 88 -20.07 26.06 8.75
N ASP A 89 -21.14 25.64 8.10
CA ASP A 89 -21.09 24.79 6.91
C ASP A 89 -20.30 25.39 5.74
N PRO A 90 -20.45 26.69 5.39
CA PRO A 90 -19.67 27.27 4.29
C PRO A 90 -18.15 27.23 4.54
N HIS A 91 -17.72 27.29 5.80
CA HIS A 91 -16.31 27.18 6.15
C HIS A 91 -15.82 25.74 6.00
N ILE A 92 -16.60 24.75 6.43
CA ILE A 92 -16.28 23.32 6.28
C ILE A 92 -16.21 22.95 4.80
N ALA A 93 -17.21 23.34 4.00
CA ALA A 93 -17.24 23.11 2.57
C ALA A 93 -16.01 23.73 1.87
N ARG A 94 -15.59 24.94 2.26
CA ARG A 94 -14.35 25.56 1.74
C ARG A 94 -13.10 24.76 2.09
N ARG A 95 -13.03 24.24 3.32
CA ARG A 95 -11.91 23.39 3.76
C ARG A 95 -11.85 22.09 2.97
N LEU A 96 -12.99 21.45 2.70
CA LEU A 96 -13.06 20.22 1.91
C LEU A 96 -12.59 20.43 0.47
N ARG A 97 -13.04 21.53 -0.18
CA ARG A 97 -12.53 21.93 -1.51
C ARG A 97 -11.00 22.12 -1.50
N TYR A 98 -10.46 22.81 -0.50
CA TYR A 98 -9.01 22.97 -0.36
C TYR A 98 -8.26 21.63 -0.23
N LEU A 99 -8.82 20.67 0.51
CA LEU A 99 -8.21 19.34 0.63
C LEU A 99 -8.18 18.60 -0.71
N ALA A 100 -9.26 18.67 -1.49
CA ALA A 100 -9.34 18.07 -2.82
C ALA A 100 -8.37 18.75 -3.80
N ASP A 101 -8.46 20.07 -3.94
CA ASP A 101 -7.76 20.82 -4.98
C ASP A 101 -6.26 20.98 -4.74
N GLU A 102 -5.85 21.14 -3.49
CA GLU A 102 -4.46 21.46 -3.15
C GLU A 102 -3.72 20.24 -2.60
N ARG A 103 -4.28 19.60 -1.56
CA ARG A 103 -3.55 18.53 -0.85
C ARG A 103 -3.58 17.21 -1.60
N LEU A 104 -4.75 16.78 -2.05
CA LEU A 104 -4.90 15.52 -2.76
C LEU A 104 -4.26 15.60 -4.15
N ARG A 105 -4.37 16.74 -4.83
CA ARG A 105 -3.68 17.00 -6.10
C ARG A 105 -2.16 16.94 -5.96
N ALA A 106 -1.58 17.53 -4.91
CA ALA A 106 -0.14 17.43 -4.65
C ALA A 106 0.31 15.97 -4.44
N ILE A 107 -0.41 15.22 -3.58
CA ILE A 107 -0.12 13.79 -3.34
C ILE A 107 -0.20 12.98 -4.64
N ARG A 108 -1.23 13.22 -5.46
CA ARG A 108 -1.38 12.57 -6.77
C ARG A 108 -0.21 12.86 -7.71
N SER A 109 0.27 14.11 -7.74
CA SER A 109 1.43 14.50 -8.55
C SER A 109 2.68 13.76 -8.10
N ASP A 110 3.03 13.85 -6.81
CA ASP A 110 4.24 13.24 -6.26
C ASP A 110 4.29 11.72 -6.45
N LEU A 111 3.15 11.05 -6.28
CA LEU A 111 3.03 9.61 -6.51
C LEU A 111 3.08 9.25 -8.00
N SER A 112 2.53 10.09 -8.88
CA SER A 112 2.63 9.88 -10.33
C SER A 112 4.06 10.05 -10.82
N ASP A 113 4.79 11.04 -10.30
CA ASP A 113 6.20 11.24 -10.60
C ASP A 113 7.05 10.10 -10.08
N THR A 114 6.77 9.62 -8.86
CA THR A 114 7.42 8.44 -8.28
C THR A 114 7.16 7.18 -9.12
N ARG A 115 5.91 6.97 -9.54
CA ARG A 115 5.53 5.86 -10.43
C ARG A 115 6.30 5.93 -11.75
N ASN A 116 6.35 7.10 -12.39
CA ASN A 116 7.08 7.29 -13.65
C ASN A 116 8.57 7.02 -13.46
N ALA A 117 9.18 7.55 -12.41
CA ALA A 117 10.59 7.33 -12.10
C ALA A 117 10.93 5.86 -11.79
N LEU A 118 9.98 5.06 -11.27
CA LEU A 118 10.14 3.62 -11.08
C LEU A 118 9.95 2.85 -12.39
N ALA A 119 8.95 3.24 -13.19
CA ALA A 119 8.73 2.67 -14.50
C ALA A 119 9.99 2.84 -15.36
N ASP A 120 10.50 4.07 -15.51
CA ASP A 120 11.67 4.39 -16.34
C ASP A 120 12.94 3.61 -15.98
N ARG A 121 13.11 3.23 -14.71
CA ARG A 121 14.31 2.47 -14.27
C ARG A 121 14.33 1.04 -14.77
N HIS A 122 13.17 0.37 -14.85
CA HIS A 122 13.04 -1.04 -15.29
C HIS A 122 14.09 -2.01 -14.70
N VAL A 123 14.45 -1.89 -13.42
CA VAL A 123 15.46 -2.76 -12.78
C VAL A 123 14.86 -3.68 -11.72
N PRO A 124 15.52 -4.81 -11.40
CA PRO A 124 15.21 -5.59 -10.20
C PRO A 124 15.45 -4.79 -8.92
N HIS A 125 14.66 -5.05 -7.88
CA HIS A 125 14.86 -4.47 -6.56
C HIS A 125 16.05 -5.14 -5.87
N PRO A 126 17.07 -4.39 -5.39
CA PRO A 126 18.36 -4.96 -4.98
C PRO A 126 18.27 -5.91 -3.78
N GLY A 127 17.27 -5.71 -2.90
CA GLY A 127 17.05 -6.56 -1.72
C GLY A 127 15.95 -7.60 -1.85
N ARG A 128 15.43 -7.85 -3.07
CA ARG A 128 14.30 -8.77 -3.27
C ARG A 128 14.52 -9.64 -4.50
N SER A 129 14.28 -10.94 -4.37
CA SER A 129 14.39 -11.89 -5.47
C SER A 129 13.22 -12.87 -5.41
N ILE A 130 12.79 -13.36 -6.58
CA ILE A 130 11.87 -14.49 -6.67
C ILE A 130 12.61 -15.74 -6.18
N CYS A 131 12.05 -16.48 -5.22
CA CYS A 131 12.57 -17.81 -4.87
C CYS A 131 12.21 -18.73 -6.05
N ALA A 132 13.17 -19.00 -6.94
CA ALA A 132 12.91 -19.66 -8.23
C ALA A 132 12.89 -21.19 -8.17
N GLU A 133 13.04 -21.80 -6.98
CA GLU A 133 13.17 -23.25 -6.87
C GLU A 133 11.80 -23.92 -6.67
N GLU A 134 11.24 -24.38 -7.79
CA GLU A 134 10.12 -25.31 -7.80
C GLU A 134 10.67 -26.69 -7.41
N VAL A 135 10.39 -27.14 -6.18
CA VAL A 135 10.84 -28.45 -5.68
C VAL A 135 10.19 -29.55 -6.54
N PRO A 136 10.96 -30.38 -7.26
CA PRO A 136 10.38 -31.43 -8.08
C PRO A 136 9.59 -32.42 -7.21
N ALA A 137 8.40 -32.80 -7.66
CA ALA A 137 7.43 -33.62 -6.92
C ALA A 137 7.94 -35.01 -6.47
N THR A 138 9.12 -35.43 -6.93
CA THR A 138 9.77 -36.69 -6.55
C THR A 138 10.69 -36.57 -5.33
N GLU A 139 10.92 -35.36 -4.80
CA GLU A 139 11.83 -35.15 -3.68
C GLU A 139 11.09 -35.24 -2.34
N ARG A 140 11.17 -36.42 -1.71
CA ARG A 140 10.60 -36.67 -0.38
C ARG A 140 11.62 -36.27 0.69
N GLU A 141 11.36 -35.12 1.31
CA GLU A 141 11.95 -34.63 2.57
C GLU A 141 13.46 -34.30 2.56
N ARG A 142 13.75 -33.02 2.31
CA ARG A 142 14.73 -32.28 3.13
C ARG A 142 14.34 -30.80 3.30
N SER A 143 13.65 -30.53 4.42
CA SER A 143 13.89 -29.38 5.30
C SER A 143 13.92 -27.96 4.71
N ALA A 144 12.78 -27.26 4.78
CA ALA A 144 12.58 -25.89 5.31
C ALA A 144 13.67 -24.81 5.14
N VAL A 145 14.40 -24.79 4.02
CA VAL A 145 15.25 -23.66 3.63
C VAL A 145 14.87 -23.32 2.20
N CYS A 146 14.06 -22.26 2.00
CA CYS A 146 13.96 -21.66 0.66
C CYS A 146 15.40 -21.36 0.26
N ALA A 147 15.86 -21.83 -0.89
CA ALA A 147 17.12 -21.40 -1.49
C ALA A 147 17.03 -19.95 -1.99
N CYS A 148 16.35 -19.07 -1.23
CA CYS A 148 16.49 -17.64 -1.39
C CYS A 148 17.98 -17.32 -1.24
N PRO A 149 18.62 -16.65 -2.21
CA PRO A 149 19.91 -16.06 -1.95
C PRO A 149 19.78 -15.16 -0.71
N PRO A 150 20.71 -15.24 0.26
CA PRO A 150 20.63 -14.39 1.44
C PRO A 150 20.63 -12.93 1.00
N PRO A 151 19.85 -12.05 1.65
CA PRO A 151 19.78 -10.64 1.26
C PRO A 151 21.20 -10.05 1.24
N PRO A 152 21.53 -9.18 0.25
CA PRO A 152 22.86 -8.61 0.14
C PRO A 152 23.17 -7.85 1.43
N ARG A 153 24.25 -8.24 2.10
CA ARG A 153 24.74 -7.55 3.29
C ARG A 153 25.14 -6.15 2.87
N ILE A 154 24.43 -5.14 3.39
CA ILE A 154 24.85 -3.74 3.27
C ILE A 154 26.23 -3.65 3.93
N ALA A 155 27.26 -3.38 3.14
CA ALA A 155 28.59 -3.16 3.66
C ALA A 155 28.55 -1.95 4.61
N PRO A 156 29.13 -2.03 5.82
CA PRO A 156 29.22 -0.87 6.70
C PRO A 156 29.95 0.26 5.98
N ALA A 157 29.39 1.47 6.08
CA ALA A 157 30.01 2.67 5.51
C ALA A 157 31.47 2.79 5.99
N PRO A 158 32.40 3.23 5.12
CA PRO A 158 33.79 3.42 5.52
C PRO A 158 33.87 4.42 6.68
N PRO A 159 34.80 4.22 7.64
CA PRO A 159 34.92 5.11 8.77
C PRO A 159 35.22 6.53 8.28
N PRO A 160 34.65 7.57 8.95
CA PRO A 160 34.93 8.95 8.59
C PRO A 160 36.44 9.23 8.69
N PRO A 161 36.98 10.11 7.83
CA PRO A 161 38.40 10.44 7.85
C PRO A 161 38.80 11.04 9.21
N PRO A 162 40.03 10.79 9.69
CA PRO A 162 40.47 11.31 10.98
C PRO A 162 40.51 12.83 10.94
N VAL A 163 39.74 13.45 11.83
CA VAL A 163 39.78 14.91 12.03
C VAL A 163 41.12 15.22 12.69
N ALA A 164 42.00 15.90 11.96
CA ALA A 164 43.23 16.44 12.53
C ALA A 164 42.86 17.42 13.65
N ALA A 165 43.23 17.08 14.88
CA ALA A 165 43.18 18.00 16.01
C ALA A 165 44.19 19.13 15.73
N GLY A 166 43.70 20.23 15.17
CA GLY A 166 44.46 21.47 15.06
C GLY A 166 44.84 21.95 16.45
N LEU A 167 46.14 21.92 16.75
CA LEU A 167 46.73 22.53 17.93
C LEU A 167 46.32 24.00 18.02
N ARG A 168 45.73 24.37 19.16
CA ARG A 168 45.61 25.78 19.57
C ARG A 168 47.01 26.33 19.79
N ARG A 169 47.32 27.47 19.19
CA ARG A 169 48.30 28.42 19.68
C ARG A 169 47.84 29.84 19.42
#